data_AF-A0A606C5R7-F1
#
_entry.id   AF-A0A606C5R7-F1
#
_cell.length_a   1.000
_cell.length_b   1.000
_cell.length_c   1.000
_cell.angle_alpha   90.00
_cell.angle_beta   90.00
_cell.angle_gamma   90.00
#
_symmetry.space_group_name_H-M   'P 1'
#
loop_
_entity.id
_entity.type
_entity.pdbx_description
1 polymer ?
#
loop_
_entity_poly.entity_id
_entity_poly.type
_entity_poly.pdbx_seq_one_letter_code
_entity_poly.pdbx_strand_id
1 'polypeptide(L)'
;MQTLMCVVKCKIDVIEHKRVWRKVTEIVCSYGFGKQEGRVYIFDRYITDNTRDLWVAFSVFLNSIPDDLYVDFIEQCKERIPVSSLYIMLDHCHILAREQVLQDIILARRDLDKENLGLNDLELAFISACDNNHLKLAWGVLQAAKPILSRLRSMKNIDLLERICRWEGYAYKYEHLRLFMELKDNPDEYIRASKLISFKKPDIDLSENNIHFKNLSYECDQFSRYICAIALYKSDPEKSVSIMESLCRTSKSLHHSFALFVARIEYGEKVGDLSLLSLALDKFLISIKETKPQDIGTQWASQILDAMRKLNFQHQADIFWRKLTPEQRNTKEIMLPYCLALVERNEVWAAQQIIDNYRKLNADIGDDTSLMPLLEKLNKALPEEPVVTGIFRAMVESQKNSTFQLAKQYGLIVSRKFNEYVKIIGNGQTTEIFLKDVVISIGRELLMRKKNLQLQASRRAKGTITSQITNEDLINDWFTSLFDMRMSEARIGFGDQKRMGRSASGQSIGEIDGVIKHSDNTRIAIFEAFRLFSLEKRTISGHLDKISSYDNEGLSPVFIIVYCDIDDFTQLTKDYKKYVSDISYAGFTDKKKRVETVEITDQLWLGKEVRYRVKDIVFYHLLLNMR
;
A
#
# COMPACT_ATOMS: atom_id res chain seq x y z
N MET A 1 28.64 -10.10 8.62
CA MET A 1 27.71 -8.95 8.55
C MET A 1 26.43 -9.29 7.79
N GLN A 2 26.48 -9.65 6.50
CA GLN A 2 25.29 -9.97 5.69
C GLN A 2 24.37 -11.04 6.31
N THR A 3 24.93 -12.14 6.83
CA THR A 3 24.15 -13.17 7.54
C THR A 3 23.41 -12.62 8.76
N LEU A 4 24.03 -11.71 9.52
CA LEU A 4 23.40 -11.09 10.68
C LEU A 4 22.26 -10.14 10.25
N MET A 5 22.44 -9.41 9.13
CA MET A 5 21.38 -8.58 8.56
C MET A 5 20.18 -9.44 8.13
N CYS A 6 20.41 -10.61 7.52
CA CYS A 6 19.34 -11.55 7.16
C CYS A 6 18.60 -12.09 8.40
N VAL A 7 19.33 -12.43 9.46
CA VAL A 7 18.73 -12.91 10.73
C VAL A 7 17.85 -11.82 11.36
N VAL A 8 18.28 -10.56 11.33
CA VAL A 8 17.48 -9.43 11.83
C VAL A 8 16.22 -9.20 10.97
N LYS A 9 16.25 -9.49 9.67
CA LYS A 9 15.03 -9.44 8.82
C LYS A 9 14.04 -10.58 9.08
N CYS A 10 14.45 -11.67 9.74
CA CYS A 10 13.56 -12.80 10.00
C CYS A 10 12.60 -12.50 11.17
N LYS A 11 11.40 -13.10 11.14
CA LYS A 11 10.44 -13.06 12.24
C LYS A 11 10.95 -13.95 13.39
N ILE A 12 11.86 -13.42 14.19
CA ILE A 12 12.37 -14.01 15.42
C ILE A 12 11.65 -13.34 16.61
N ASP A 13 11.66 -13.97 17.78
CA ASP A 13 11.22 -13.36 19.02
C ASP A 13 11.82 -11.95 19.23
N VAL A 14 11.02 -11.03 19.77
CA VAL A 14 11.39 -9.61 19.95
C VAL A 14 12.64 -9.44 20.81
N ILE A 15 12.84 -10.30 21.81
CA ILE A 15 14.00 -10.27 22.71
C ILE A 15 15.26 -10.69 21.95
N GLU A 16 15.18 -11.76 21.15
CA GLU A 16 16.29 -12.21 20.33
C GLU A 16 16.65 -11.20 19.24
N HIS A 17 15.64 -10.54 18.65
CA HIS A 17 15.83 -9.48 17.67
C HIS A 17 16.66 -8.32 18.24
N LYS A 18 16.31 -7.81 19.44
CA LYS A 18 17.08 -6.73 20.11
C LYS A 18 18.50 -7.18 20.49
N ARG A 19 18.69 -8.44 20.89
CA ARG A 19 20.00 -8.99 21.23
C ARG A 19 20.93 -9.11 20.02
N VAL A 20 20.41 -9.59 18.89
CA VAL A 20 21.16 -9.66 17.63
C VAL A 20 21.51 -8.26 17.14
N TRP A 21 20.56 -7.31 17.20
CA TRP A 21 20.80 -5.93 16.82
C TRP A 21 21.92 -5.28 17.65
N ARG A 22 21.90 -5.44 18.97
CA ARG A 22 22.97 -4.91 19.85
C ARG A 22 24.36 -5.40 19.43
N LYS A 23 24.50 -6.70 19.11
CA LYS A 23 25.77 -7.25 18.60
C LYS A 23 26.16 -6.64 17.26
N VAL A 24 25.20 -6.40 16.36
CA VAL A 24 25.46 -5.73 15.08
C VAL A 24 25.99 -4.32 15.32
N THR A 25 25.35 -3.55 16.21
CA THR A 25 25.80 -2.20 16.59
C THR A 25 27.20 -2.22 17.21
N GLU A 26 27.48 -3.15 18.13
CA GLU A 26 28.80 -3.33 18.74
C GLU A 26 29.89 -3.63 17.70
N ILE A 27 29.58 -4.48 16.71
CA ILE A 27 30.49 -4.81 15.61
C ILE A 27 30.78 -3.57 14.76
N VAL A 28 29.75 -2.84 14.35
CA VAL A 28 29.91 -1.60 13.54
C VAL A 28 30.72 -0.57 14.30
N CYS A 29 30.39 -0.32 15.56
CA CYS A 29 31.10 0.64 16.38
C CYS A 29 32.57 0.21 16.62
N SER A 30 32.86 -1.07 16.83
CA SER A 30 34.21 -1.54 17.18
C SER A 30 35.12 -1.81 15.98
N TYR A 31 34.56 -2.28 14.86
CA TYR A 31 35.29 -2.81 13.71
C TYR A 31 34.78 -2.27 12.37
N GLY A 32 33.72 -1.45 12.36
CA GLY A 32 33.15 -0.89 11.14
C GLY A 32 34.05 0.14 10.48
N PHE A 33 34.54 1.09 11.27
CA PHE A 33 35.40 2.19 10.83
C PHE A 33 36.53 2.42 11.83
N GLY A 34 37.69 2.86 11.38
CA GLY A 34 38.73 3.30 12.28
C GLY A 34 40.00 3.81 11.61
N LYS A 35 41.03 4.00 12.44
CA LYS A 35 42.17 4.89 12.17
C LYS A 35 43.53 4.23 12.40
N GLN A 36 43.58 2.95 12.78
CA GLN A 36 44.85 2.27 13.08
C GLN A 36 45.47 1.69 11.81
N GLU A 37 46.66 2.19 11.47
CA GLU A 37 47.50 1.62 10.40
C GLU A 37 47.73 0.12 10.64
N GLY A 38 47.59 -0.69 9.59
CA GLY A 38 47.75 -2.14 9.64
C GLY A 38 46.52 -2.92 10.13
N ARG A 39 45.40 -2.25 10.46
CA ARG A 39 44.11 -2.90 10.69
C ARG A 39 43.17 -2.71 9.50
N VAL A 40 42.36 -3.74 9.27
CA VAL A 40 41.37 -3.79 8.20
C VAL A 40 39.99 -3.61 8.82
N TYR A 41 39.23 -2.63 8.34
CA TYR A 41 37.89 -2.33 8.84
C TYR A 41 36.81 -2.93 7.94
N ILE A 42 35.68 -3.32 8.52
CA ILE A 42 34.63 -4.10 7.83
C ILE A 42 34.07 -3.36 6.60
N PHE A 43 34.04 -2.03 6.63
CA PHE A 43 33.51 -1.19 5.56
C PHE A 43 34.60 -0.54 4.69
N ASP A 44 35.86 -0.98 4.80
CA ASP A 44 36.92 -0.50 3.90
C ASP A 44 36.68 -0.99 2.46
N ARG A 45 36.71 -0.04 1.51
CA ARG A 45 36.52 -0.30 0.07
C ARG A 45 37.52 -1.30 -0.52
N TYR A 46 38.67 -1.52 0.12
CA TYR A 46 39.68 -2.49 -0.32
C TYR A 46 39.21 -3.96 -0.24
N ILE A 47 38.18 -4.26 0.56
CA ILE A 47 37.68 -5.64 0.78
C ILE A 47 36.54 -5.99 -0.17
N THR A 48 35.80 -4.99 -0.64
CA THR A 48 34.58 -5.16 -1.41
C THR A 48 34.81 -4.82 -2.88
N ASP A 49 34.64 -5.80 -3.77
CA ASP A 49 34.54 -5.54 -5.20
C ASP A 49 33.41 -4.52 -5.46
N ASN A 50 33.53 -3.66 -6.49
CA ASN A 50 32.62 -2.52 -6.75
C ASN A 50 31.13 -2.93 -6.88
N THR A 51 30.84 -4.23 -7.02
CA THR A 51 29.49 -4.80 -7.09
C THR A 51 28.88 -5.19 -5.74
N ARG A 52 29.64 -5.12 -4.63
CA ARG A 52 29.23 -5.57 -3.28
C ARG A 52 29.75 -4.66 -2.17
N ASP A 53 29.60 -3.34 -2.32
CA ASP A 53 29.87 -2.40 -1.21
C ASP A 53 28.95 -2.74 -0.03
N LEU A 54 29.55 -3.26 1.04
CA LEU A 54 28.85 -3.74 2.21
C LEU A 54 28.20 -2.59 2.98
N TRP A 55 28.77 -1.38 2.92
CA TRP A 55 28.21 -0.21 3.59
C TRP A 55 26.97 0.30 2.88
N VAL A 56 26.95 0.28 1.54
CA VAL A 56 25.74 0.58 0.75
C VAL A 56 24.62 -0.40 1.12
N ALA A 57 24.92 -1.71 1.12
CA ALA A 57 23.93 -2.72 1.50
C ALA A 57 23.44 -2.56 2.93
N PHE A 58 24.33 -2.17 3.86
CA PHE A 58 23.98 -1.89 5.24
C PHE A 58 23.11 -0.65 5.38
N SER A 59 23.41 0.41 4.62
CA SER A 59 22.63 1.65 4.60
C SER A 59 21.19 1.42 4.12
N VAL A 60 21.01 0.66 3.03
CA VAL A 60 19.69 0.25 2.54
C VAL A 60 18.93 -0.55 3.61
N PHE A 61 19.63 -1.48 4.27
CA PHE A 61 19.05 -2.31 5.32
C PHE A 61 18.59 -1.51 6.55
N LEU A 62 19.28 -0.43 6.93
CA LEU A 62 18.90 0.38 8.07
C LEU A 62 17.46 0.90 7.96
N ASN A 63 16.99 1.21 6.74
CA ASN A 63 15.60 1.62 6.53
C ASN A 63 14.55 0.56 6.91
N SER A 64 14.93 -0.72 7.01
CA SER A 64 14.01 -1.80 7.37
C SER A 64 13.93 -2.10 8.88
N ILE A 65 14.74 -1.41 9.68
CA ILE A 65 14.82 -1.60 11.14
C ILE A 65 13.79 -0.70 11.85
N PRO A 66 13.19 -1.11 12.97
CA PRO A 66 12.35 -0.24 13.82
C PRO A 66 13.05 1.05 14.29
N ASP A 67 12.29 2.13 14.48
CA ASP A 67 12.86 3.45 14.83
C ASP A 67 13.58 3.47 16.18
N ASP A 68 13.09 2.75 17.21
CA ASP A 68 13.78 2.64 18.50
C ASP A 68 15.20 2.08 18.34
N LEU A 69 15.34 1.05 17.52
CA LEU A 69 16.62 0.41 17.24
C LEU A 69 17.53 1.26 16.34
N TYR A 70 16.96 2.03 15.41
CA TYR A 70 17.70 2.96 14.57
C TYR A 70 18.30 4.11 15.40
N VAL A 71 17.48 4.73 16.26
CA VAL A 71 17.92 5.81 17.16
C VAL A 71 19.05 5.33 18.07
N ASP A 72 18.88 4.15 18.69
CA ASP A 72 19.92 3.52 19.51
C ASP A 72 21.23 3.30 18.75
N PHE A 73 21.15 2.90 17.47
CA PHE A 73 22.32 2.68 16.62
C PHE A 73 23.04 4.00 16.27
N ILE A 74 22.28 5.02 15.86
CA ILE A 74 22.84 6.32 15.51
C ILE A 74 23.53 6.93 16.71
N GLU A 75 22.91 6.91 17.89
CA GLU A 75 23.51 7.52 19.09
C GLU A 75 24.85 6.87 19.46
N GLN A 76 24.96 5.55 19.29
CA GLN A 76 26.19 4.81 19.62
C GLN A 76 27.30 5.00 18.59
N CYS A 77 26.96 5.04 17.29
CA CYS A 77 27.96 4.99 16.23
C CYS A 77 28.18 6.31 15.47
N LYS A 78 27.34 7.35 15.65
CA LYS A 78 27.41 8.62 14.90
C LYS A 78 28.80 9.25 14.87
N GLU A 79 29.55 9.21 15.98
CA GLU A 79 30.89 9.79 16.09
C GLU A 79 31.96 9.02 15.30
N ARG A 80 31.76 7.70 15.13
CA ARG A 80 32.73 6.79 14.50
C ARG A 80 32.56 6.68 12.99
N ILE A 81 31.37 6.96 12.47
CA ILE A 81 31.08 6.91 11.04
C ILE A 81 31.69 8.16 10.37
N PRO A 82 32.58 8.00 9.37
CA PRO A 82 33.14 9.12 8.62
C PRO A 82 32.07 9.92 7.89
N VAL A 83 32.31 11.22 7.65
CA VAL A 83 31.34 12.06 6.94
C VAL A 83 30.99 11.53 5.54
N SER A 84 31.97 10.95 4.83
CA SER A 84 31.76 10.33 3.51
C SER A 84 30.79 9.15 3.59
N SER A 85 30.88 8.33 4.64
CA SER A 85 29.98 7.21 4.90
C SER A 85 28.60 7.66 5.39
N LEU A 86 28.51 8.78 6.13
CA LEU A 86 27.23 9.39 6.50
C LEU A 86 26.46 9.88 5.27
N TYR A 87 27.15 10.45 4.28
CA TYR A 87 26.50 10.80 3.00
C TYR A 87 26.00 9.57 2.24
N ILE A 88 26.76 8.47 2.21
CA ILE A 88 26.26 7.20 1.63
C ILE A 88 24.97 6.75 2.35
N MET A 89 24.91 6.89 3.69
CA MET A 89 23.68 6.57 4.42
C MET A 89 22.52 7.49 4.05
N LEU A 90 22.79 8.79 3.91
CA LEU A 90 21.81 9.79 3.53
C LEU A 90 21.23 9.50 2.14
N ASP A 91 22.08 9.22 1.16
CA ASP A 91 21.70 8.94 -0.24
C ASP A 91 20.81 7.69 -0.38
N HIS A 92 20.89 6.76 0.57
CA HIS A 92 20.09 5.53 0.60
C HIS A 92 18.96 5.57 1.63
N CYS A 93 18.72 6.71 2.28
CA CYS A 93 17.65 6.91 3.25
C CYS A 93 16.37 7.37 2.56
N HIS A 94 15.24 6.71 2.85
CA HIS A 94 13.93 7.11 2.31
C HIS A 94 12.89 7.41 3.40
N ILE A 95 13.34 7.43 4.67
CA ILE A 95 12.53 7.80 5.83
C ILE A 95 12.93 9.22 6.20
N LEU A 96 12.01 10.16 6.03
CA LEU A 96 12.28 11.59 6.17
C LEU A 96 12.79 11.98 7.58
N ALA A 97 12.26 11.37 8.64
CA ALA A 97 12.69 11.65 10.01
C ALA A 97 14.17 11.28 10.22
N ARG A 98 14.62 10.19 9.59
CA ARG A 98 16.01 9.72 9.65
C ARG A 98 16.92 10.54 8.76
N GLU A 99 16.41 10.96 7.60
CA GLU A 99 17.11 11.88 6.70
C GLU A 99 17.46 13.17 7.44
N GLN A 100 16.51 13.78 8.15
CA GLN A 100 16.74 14.98 8.95
C GLN A 100 17.80 14.74 10.04
N VAL A 101 17.71 13.63 10.78
CA VAL A 101 18.71 13.27 11.80
C VAL A 101 20.10 13.14 11.20
N LEU A 102 20.24 12.51 10.03
CA LEU A 102 21.52 12.36 9.34
C LEU A 102 22.05 13.71 8.86
N GLN A 103 21.20 14.57 8.29
CA GLN A 103 21.59 15.93 7.90
C GLN A 103 22.10 16.73 9.10
N ASP A 104 21.40 16.68 10.24
CA ASP A 104 21.80 17.38 11.46
C ASP A 104 23.17 16.89 11.97
N ILE A 105 23.39 15.57 11.97
CA ILE A 105 24.69 14.97 12.35
C ILE A 105 25.80 15.42 11.40
N ILE A 106 25.54 15.41 10.08
CA ILE A 106 26.50 15.83 9.07
C ILE A 106 26.85 17.31 9.24
N LEU A 107 25.85 18.18 9.40
CA LEU A 107 26.03 19.63 9.57
C LEU A 107 26.73 19.97 10.90
N ALA A 108 26.62 19.12 11.92
CA ALA A 108 27.34 19.26 13.18
C ALA A 108 28.85 18.94 13.07
N ARG A 109 29.32 18.30 11.98
CA ARG A 109 30.73 17.99 11.76
C ARG A 109 31.54 19.26 11.45
N ARG A 110 32.39 19.68 12.40
CA ARG A 110 33.22 20.90 12.27
C ARG A 110 34.67 20.64 11.88
N ASP A 111 35.27 19.54 12.33
CA ASP A 111 36.70 19.28 12.23
C ASP A 111 37.02 18.06 11.33
N LEU A 112 36.87 18.23 10.02
CA LEU A 112 37.14 17.16 9.04
C LEU A 112 38.59 16.67 9.06
N ASP A 113 39.53 17.53 9.45
CA ASP A 113 40.96 17.18 9.61
C ASP A 113 41.17 16.07 10.66
N LYS A 114 40.29 15.99 11.68
CA LYS A 114 40.36 14.95 12.73
C LYS A 114 39.83 13.59 12.27
N GLU A 115 39.15 13.55 11.12
CA GLU A 115 38.65 12.30 10.53
C GLU A 115 39.74 11.56 9.74
N ASN A 116 40.85 12.23 9.39
CA ASN A 116 41.99 11.68 8.64
C ASN A 116 41.57 10.96 7.34
N LEU A 117 40.65 11.59 6.60
CA LEU A 117 40.11 11.06 5.36
C LEU A 117 41.16 11.10 4.26
N GLY A 118 41.22 10.03 3.46
CA GLY A 118 41.99 10.02 2.23
C GLY A 118 41.38 10.95 1.17
N LEU A 119 42.15 11.31 0.13
CA LEU A 119 41.63 12.16 -0.95
C LEU A 119 40.38 11.60 -1.64
N ASN A 120 40.23 10.28 -1.73
CA ASN A 120 39.04 9.67 -2.34
C ASN A 120 37.79 9.86 -1.46
N ASP A 121 37.93 9.77 -0.14
CA ASP A 121 36.82 9.96 0.80
C ASP A 121 36.45 11.43 0.94
N LEU A 122 37.45 12.31 0.90
CA LEU A 122 37.24 13.75 0.79
C LEU A 122 36.53 14.12 -0.51
N GLU A 123 36.91 13.51 -1.64
CA GLU A 123 36.25 13.75 -2.92
C GLU A 123 34.78 13.31 -2.89
N LEU A 124 34.48 12.13 -2.33
CA LEU A 124 33.10 11.68 -2.13
C LEU A 124 32.33 12.66 -1.23
N ALA A 125 32.89 13.03 -0.09
CA ALA A 125 32.28 13.97 0.84
C ALA A 125 32.05 15.35 0.20
N PHE A 126 32.97 15.82 -0.65
CA PHE A 126 32.83 17.08 -1.38
C PHE A 126 31.65 17.03 -2.36
N ILE A 127 31.60 16.00 -3.20
CA ILE A 127 30.53 15.81 -4.20
C ILE A 127 29.18 15.72 -3.49
N SER A 128 29.05 14.82 -2.51
CA SER A 128 27.79 14.66 -1.76
C SER A 128 27.39 15.92 -0.98
N ALA A 129 28.35 16.68 -0.44
CA ALA A 129 28.06 17.95 0.20
C ALA A 129 27.52 19.00 -0.79
N CYS A 130 28.04 19.02 -2.02
CA CYS A 130 27.53 19.92 -3.06
C CYS A 130 26.12 19.50 -3.51
N ASP A 131 25.88 18.21 -3.72
CA ASP A 131 24.58 17.67 -4.13
C ASP A 131 23.49 17.95 -3.09
N ASN A 132 23.85 17.94 -1.80
CA ASN A 132 22.96 18.27 -0.67
C ASN A 132 22.97 19.77 -0.30
N ASN A 133 23.60 20.64 -1.10
CA ASN A 133 23.70 22.09 -0.85
C ASN A 133 24.36 22.48 0.50
N HIS A 134 25.20 21.61 1.05
CA HIS A 134 25.98 21.85 2.28
C HIS A 134 27.29 22.61 1.97
N LEU A 135 27.19 23.80 1.36
CA LEU A 135 28.35 24.53 0.82
C LEU A 135 29.43 24.85 1.86
N LYS A 136 29.05 25.14 3.11
CA LYS A 136 30.02 25.35 4.20
C LYS A 136 30.87 24.11 4.47
N LEU A 137 30.25 22.93 4.42
CA LEU A 137 30.95 21.66 4.60
C LEU A 137 31.80 21.33 3.37
N ALA A 138 31.29 21.57 2.16
CA ALA A 138 32.06 21.43 0.92
C ALA A 138 33.34 22.30 0.94
N TRP A 139 33.25 23.54 1.43
CA TRP A 139 34.42 24.38 1.66
C TRP A 139 35.38 23.79 2.70
N GLY A 140 34.85 23.28 3.82
CA GLY A 140 35.64 22.59 4.84
C GLY A 140 36.41 21.40 4.26
N VAL A 141 35.78 20.60 3.38
CA VAL A 141 36.42 19.49 2.67
C VAL A 141 37.54 19.97 1.75
N LEU A 142 37.32 21.06 1.00
CA LEU A 142 38.38 21.68 0.20
C LEU A 142 39.56 22.14 1.07
N GLN A 143 39.30 22.68 2.27
CA GLN A 143 40.39 23.05 3.19
C GLN A 143 41.14 21.82 3.71
N ALA A 144 40.44 20.75 4.07
CA ALA A 144 41.04 19.50 4.55
C ALA A 144 41.90 18.82 3.48
N ALA A 145 41.55 18.97 2.19
CA ALA A 145 42.35 18.44 1.09
C ALA A 145 43.65 19.23 0.85
N LYS A 146 43.69 20.54 1.15
CA LYS A 146 44.84 21.42 0.83
C LYS A 146 46.18 20.92 1.39
N PRO A 147 46.30 20.53 2.68
CA PRO A 147 47.56 19.99 3.21
C PRO A 147 48.03 18.74 2.46
N ILE A 148 47.11 17.83 2.11
CA ILE A 148 47.44 16.60 1.38
C ILE A 148 47.93 16.95 -0.03
N LEU A 149 47.21 17.82 -0.74
CA LEU A 149 47.58 18.27 -2.09
C LEU A 149 48.93 19.01 -2.09
N SER A 150 49.21 19.82 -1.06
CA SER A 150 50.49 20.51 -0.93
C SER A 150 51.69 19.56 -0.80
N ARG A 151 51.52 18.45 -0.05
CA ARG A 151 52.54 17.39 0.04
C ARG A 151 52.73 16.71 -1.31
N LEU A 152 51.64 16.41 -2.02
CA LEU A 152 51.70 15.77 -3.34
C LEU A 152 52.37 16.65 -4.40
N ARG A 153 52.22 17.99 -4.33
CA ARG A 153 52.93 18.93 -5.24
C ARG A 153 54.45 18.81 -5.18
N SER A 154 55.00 18.42 -4.02
CA SER A 154 56.44 18.21 -3.86
C SER A 154 56.95 16.95 -4.57
N MET A 155 56.06 16.00 -4.87
CA MET A 155 56.37 14.72 -5.51
C MET A 155 56.08 14.83 -7.00
N LYS A 156 57.10 15.12 -7.82
CA LYS A 156 56.98 15.30 -9.29
C LYS A 156 56.55 14.01 -10.02
N ASN A 157 55.27 13.64 -9.95
CA ASN A 157 54.70 12.44 -10.58
C ASN A 157 53.42 12.82 -11.36
N ILE A 158 53.36 12.40 -12.63
CA ILE A 158 52.27 12.72 -13.57
C ILE A 158 50.88 12.27 -13.06
N ASP A 159 50.76 11.11 -12.43
CA ASP A 159 49.46 10.62 -11.92
C ASP A 159 48.96 11.45 -10.73
N LEU A 160 49.89 12.06 -9.97
CA LEU A 160 49.55 12.99 -8.90
C LEU A 160 49.11 14.34 -9.45
N LEU A 161 49.58 14.73 -10.65
CA LEU A 161 49.19 15.97 -11.32
C LEU A 161 47.72 15.95 -11.72
N GLU A 162 47.22 14.82 -12.24
CA GLU A 162 45.80 14.67 -12.58
C GLU A 162 44.90 14.89 -11.36
N ARG A 163 45.27 14.29 -10.22
CA ARG A 163 44.55 14.48 -8.95
C ARG A 163 44.58 15.93 -8.50
N ILE A 164 45.75 16.59 -8.54
CA ILE A 164 45.88 18.01 -8.15
C ILE A 164 45.01 18.89 -9.05
N CYS A 165 45.09 18.71 -10.37
CA CYS A 165 44.27 19.43 -11.34
C CYS A 165 42.78 19.26 -11.01
N ARG A 166 42.31 18.04 -10.82
CA ARG A 166 40.89 17.77 -10.50
C ARG A 166 40.40 18.54 -9.28
N TRP A 167 41.21 18.62 -8.21
CA TRP A 167 40.87 19.38 -7.00
C TRP A 167 40.85 20.91 -7.22
N GLU A 168 41.72 21.45 -8.07
CA GLU A 168 41.61 22.86 -8.51
C GLU A 168 40.32 23.10 -9.30
N GLY A 169 39.92 22.12 -10.13
CA GLY A 169 38.62 22.13 -10.81
C GLY A 169 37.45 22.16 -9.83
N TYR A 170 37.50 21.37 -8.74
CA TYR A 170 36.49 21.41 -7.69
C TYR A 170 36.41 22.76 -6.98
N ALA A 171 37.56 23.39 -6.68
CA ALA A 171 37.58 24.73 -6.10
C ALA A 171 36.93 25.76 -7.04
N TYR A 172 37.22 25.70 -8.34
CA TYR A 172 36.59 26.56 -9.34
C TYR A 172 35.06 26.36 -9.42
N LYS A 173 34.61 25.10 -9.51
CA LYS A 173 33.18 24.77 -9.57
C LYS A 173 32.44 25.20 -8.30
N TYR A 174 33.08 25.04 -7.13
CA TYR A 174 32.55 25.50 -5.85
C TYR A 174 32.31 27.02 -5.83
N GLU A 175 33.25 27.82 -6.33
CA GLU A 175 33.09 29.29 -6.38
C GLU A 175 31.89 29.70 -7.23
N HIS A 176 31.68 29.04 -8.38
CA HIS A 176 30.48 29.25 -9.21
C HIS A 176 29.19 28.87 -8.47
N LEU A 177 29.17 27.72 -7.78
CA LEU A 177 28.01 27.28 -6.99
C LEU A 177 27.71 28.21 -5.82
N ARG A 178 28.73 28.66 -5.08
CA ARG A 178 28.60 29.61 -3.97
C ARG A 178 27.99 30.91 -4.47
N LEU A 179 28.58 31.49 -5.51
CA LEU A 179 28.13 32.75 -6.09
C LEU A 179 26.71 32.63 -6.66
N PHE A 180 26.38 31.51 -7.32
CA PHE A 180 25.04 31.23 -7.82
C PHE A 180 23.99 31.20 -6.69
N MET A 181 24.33 30.59 -5.56
CA MET A 181 23.43 30.51 -4.41
C MET A 181 23.29 31.85 -3.68
N GLU A 182 24.36 32.65 -3.61
CA GLU A 182 24.34 34.03 -3.06
C GLU A 182 23.50 35.00 -3.92
N LEU A 183 23.57 34.86 -5.25
CA LEU A 183 22.92 35.75 -6.22
C LEU A 183 21.71 35.10 -6.92
N LYS A 184 21.08 34.11 -6.28
CA LYS A 184 19.99 33.33 -6.87
C LYS A 184 18.82 34.18 -7.38
N ASP A 185 18.54 35.29 -6.69
CA ASP A 185 17.45 36.22 -7.02
C ASP A 185 17.87 37.30 -8.04
N ASN A 186 19.15 37.38 -8.42
CA ASN A 186 19.67 38.33 -9.40
C ASN A 186 20.56 37.64 -10.46
N PRO A 187 19.95 36.94 -11.44
CA PRO A 187 20.69 36.19 -12.47
C PRO A 187 21.66 37.04 -13.30
N ASP A 188 21.30 38.30 -13.59
CA ASP A 188 22.14 39.19 -14.39
C ASP A 188 23.40 39.66 -13.64
N GLU A 189 23.31 39.77 -12.31
CA GLU A 189 24.46 40.04 -11.46
C GLU A 189 25.37 38.81 -11.35
N TYR A 190 24.78 37.62 -11.18
CA TYR A 190 25.53 36.36 -11.23
C TYR A 190 26.33 36.23 -12.53
N ILE A 191 25.72 36.47 -13.70
CA ILE A 191 26.41 36.35 -15.01
C ILE A 191 27.57 37.35 -15.14
N ARG A 192 27.44 38.54 -14.53
CA ARG A 192 28.53 39.52 -14.52
C ARG A 192 29.67 39.08 -13.61
N ALA A 193 29.35 38.62 -12.41
CA ALA A 193 30.33 38.17 -11.44
C ALA A 193 31.01 36.84 -11.83
N SER A 194 30.29 35.92 -12.48
CA SER A 194 30.83 34.61 -12.91
C SER A 194 31.94 34.75 -13.96
N LYS A 195 31.89 35.80 -14.80
CA LYS A 195 32.96 36.13 -15.76
C LYS A 195 34.28 36.56 -15.10
N LEU A 196 34.24 36.98 -13.83
CA LEU A 196 35.44 37.36 -13.08
C LEU A 196 36.12 36.14 -12.43
N ILE A 197 35.44 34.99 -12.38
CA ILE A 197 36.01 33.75 -11.84
C ILE A 197 36.93 33.16 -12.91
N SER A 198 38.22 33.12 -12.63
CA SER A 198 39.22 32.50 -13.50
C SER A 198 39.66 31.14 -12.97
N PHE A 199 39.76 30.17 -13.87
CA PHE A 199 40.38 28.88 -13.54
C PHE A 199 41.89 29.09 -13.41
N LYS A 200 42.41 28.94 -12.19
CA LYS A 200 43.84 29.12 -11.92
C LYS A 200 44.61 27.91 -12.44
N LYS A 201 45.59 28.16 -13.30
CA LYS A 201 46.56 27.13 -13.69
C LYS A 201 47.33 26.68 -12.43
N PRO A 202 47.50 25.37 -12.19
CA PRO A 202 48.34 24.91 -11.08
C PRO A 202 49.77 25.46 -11.23
N ASP A 203 50.39 25.86 -10.11
CA ASP A 203 51.81 26.28 -10.02
C ASP A 203 52.77 25.08 -10.19
N ILE A 204 52.57 24.33 -11.26
CA ILE A 204 53.38 23.20 -11.67
C ILE A 204 53.76 23.49 -13.12
N ASP A 205 55.00 23.21 -13.49
CA ASP A 205 55.55 23.43 -14.84
C ASP A 205 54.89 22.48 -15.85
N LEU A 206 53.63 22.76 -16.15
CA LEU A 206 52.80 22.12 -17.12
C LEU A 206 52.83 23.01 -18.36
N SER A 207 53.33 22.50 -19.47
CA SER A 207 53.15 23.18 -20.75
C SER A 207 51.65 23.41 -20.98
N GLU A 208 51.27 24.54 -21.59
CA GLU A 208 49.88 24.80 -21.97
C GLU A 208 49.31 23.72 -22.90
N ASN A 209 50.19 22.90 -23.49
CA ASN A 209 49.87 21.75 -24.31
C ASN A 209 49.56 20.46 -23.53
N ASN A 210 49.57 20.49 -22.19
CA ASN A 210 49.17 19.32 -21.40
C ASN A 210 47.68 18.98 -21.62
N ILE A 211 47.43 17.76 -22.09
CA ILE A 211 46.09 17.26 -22.43
C ILE A 211 45.16 17.26 -21.21
N HIS A 212 45.65 16.88 -20.03
CA HIS A 212 44.84 16.83 -18.81
C HIS A 212 44.38 18.23 -18.37
N PHE A 213 45.27 19.23 -18.46
CA PHE A 213 44.92 20.62 -18.16
C PHE A 213 43.90 21.17 -19.16
N LYS A 214 44.08 20.93 -20.47
CA LYS A 214 43.12 21.34 -21.50
C LYS A 214 41.75 20.72 -21.29
N ASN A 215 41.70 19.41 -21.01
CA ASN A 215 40.44 18.69 -20.75
C ASN A 215 39.72 19.26 -19.53
N LEU A 216 40.44 19.51 -18.43
CA LEU A 216 39.85 20.07 -17.22
C LEU A 216 39.39 21.52 -17.40
N SER A 217 40.18 22.34 -18.09
CA SER A 217 39.79 23.72 -18.42
C SER A 217 38.52 23.74 -19.26
N TYR A 218 38.41 22.82 -20.21
CA TYR A 218 37.21 22.64 -21.02
C TYR A 218 36.00 22.21 -20.18
N GLU A 219 36.19 21.27 -19.25
CA GLU A 219 35.15 20.85 -18.31
C GLU A 219 34.69 21.99 -17.39
N CYS A 220 35.62 22.83 -16.92
CA CYS A 220 35.31 24.02 -16.11
C CYS A 220 34.54 25.09 -16.90
N ASP A 221 34.88 25.31 -18.17
CA ASP A 221 34.11 26.19 -19.06
C ASP A 221 32.67 25.65 -19.26
N GLN A 222 32.53 24.36 -19.55
CA GLN A 222 31.23 23.71 -19.69
C GLN A 222 30.39 23.87 -18.41
N PHE A 223 31.00 23.68 -17.24
CA PHE A 223 30.32 23.87 -15.95
C PHE A 223 29.88 25.33 -15.73
N SER A 224 30.74 26.30 -15.99
CA SER A 224 30.40 27.73 -15.86
C SER A 224 29.20 28.10 -16.74
N ARG A 225 29.24 27.67 -18.01
CA ARG A 225 28.14 27.87 -18.97
C ARG A 225 26.86 27.17 -18.52
N TYR A 226 26.98 25.97 -17.97
CA TYR A 226 25.87 25.22 -17.40
C TYR A 226 25.20 26.00 -16.26
N ILE A 227 25.95 26.48 -15.26
CA ILE A 227 25.37 27.27 -14.16
C ILE A 227 24.78 28.60 -14.68
N CYS A 228 25.40 29.25 -15.67
CA CYS A 228 24.81 30.43 -16.32
C CYS A 228 23.44 30.13 -16.95
N ALA A 229 23.29 28.99 -17.63
CA ALA A 229 22.01 28.59 -18.20
C ALA A 229 20.97 28.27 -17.12
N ILE A 230 21.38 27.63 -16.02
CA ILE A 230 20.52 27.40 -14.85
C ILE A 230 20.13 28.71 -14.15
N ALA A 231 20.98 29.73 -14.12
CA ALA A 231 20.58 31.03 -13.58
C ALA A 231 19.52 31.73 -14.44
N LEU A 232 19.60 31.55 -15.76
CA LEU A 232 18.71 32.19 -16.72
C LEU A 232 17.39 31.48 -16.96
N TYR A 233 17.23 30.20 -16.58
CA TYR A 233 16.14 29.39 -17.13
C TYR A 233 14.73 29.97 -16.87
N LYS A 234 14.51 30.66 -15.74
CA LYS A 234 13.25 31.35 -15.44
C LYS A 234 13.15 32.75 -16.04
N SER A 235 14.21 33.56 -15.91
CA SER A 235 14.19 34.97 -16.34
C SER A 235 14.25 35.10 -17.86
N ASP A 236 15.11 34.32 -18.50
CA ASP A 236 15.33 34.26 -19.94
C ASP A 236 15.47 32.80 -20.42
N PRO A 237 14.34 32.07 -20.55
CA PRO A 237 14.35 30.67 -20.97
C PRO A 237 14.93 30.46 -22.37
N GLU A 238 14.78 31.43 -23.28
CA GLU A 238 15.29 31.34 -24.65
C GLU A 238 16.83 31.31 -24.65
N LYS A 239 17.47 32.24 -23.93
CA LYS A 239 18.93 32.23 -23.77
C LYS A 239 19.42 30.97 -23.06
N SER A 240 18.69 30.49 -22.04
CA SER A 240 19.03 29.25 -21.34
C SER A 240 19.01 28.05 -22.29
N VAL A 241 17.97 27.90 -23.12
CA VAL A 241 17.87 26.85 -24.15
C VAL A 241 19.04 26.94 -25.13
N SER A 242 19.36 28.14 -25.64
CA SER A 242 20.46 28.33 -26.60
C SER A 242 21.81 27.89 -26.02
N ILE A 243 22.12 28.28 -24.79
CA ILE A 243 23.35 27.86 -24.10
C ILE A 243 23.36 26.34 -23.93
N MET A 244 22.26 25.76 -23.45
CA MET A 244 22.18 24.33 -23.15
C MET A 244 22.22 23.45 -24.41
N GLU A 245 21.65 23.89 -25.52
CA GLU A 245 21.78 23.20 -26.81
C GLU A 245 23.24 23.15 -27.28
N SER A 246 23.98 24.25 -27.12
CA SER A 246 25.41 24.29 -27.43
C SER A 246 26.21 23.32 -26.53
N LEU A 247 25.86 23.21 -25.25
CA LEU A 247 26.46 22.24 -24.33
C LEU A 247 26.12 20.80 -24.72
N CYS A 248 24.88 20.49 -25.07
CA CYS A 248 24.47 19.15 -25.52
C CYS A 248 25.12 18.72 -26.85
N ARG A 249 25.46 19.65 -27.75
CA ARG A 249 26.19 19.33 -28.99
C ARG A 249 27.64 18.93 -28.74
N THR A 250 28.22 19.47 -27.67
CA THR A 250 29.65 19.35 -27.36
C THR A 250 29.94 18.31 -26.29
N SER A 251 28.95 18.00 -25.45
CA SER A 251 29.03 17.01 -24.38
C SER A 251 28.07 15.85 -24.61
N LYS A 252 28.45 14.64 -24.19
CA LYS A 252 27.55 13.46 -24.16
C LYS A 252 26.84 13.30 -22.80
N SER A 253 26.72 14.39 -22.04
CA SER A 253 26.20 14.35 -20.66
C SER A 253 24.68 14.28 -20.63
N LEU A 254 24.13 13.24 -19.98
CA LEU A 254 22.69 13.12 -19.75
C LEU A 254 22.16 14.24 -18.84
N HIS A 255 22.99 14.78 -17.94
CA HIS A 255 22.62 15.93 -17.10
C HIS A 255 22.37 17.20 -17.92
N HIS A 256 23.17 17.44 -18.96
CA HIS A 256 22.94 18.57 -19.87
C HIS A 256 21.66 18.36 -20.69
N SER A 257 21.40 17.13 -21.15
CA SER A 257 20.14 16.78 -21.83
C SER A 257 18.92 16.99 -20.92
N PHE A 258 19.02 16.64 -19.65
CA PHE A 258 17.95 16.89 -18.66
C PHE A 258 17.75 18.39 -18.42
N ALA A 259 18.82 19.15 -18.24
CA ALA A 259 18.71 20.59 -18.03
C ALA A 259 18.16 21.31 -19.26
N LEU A 260 18.46 20.81 -20.47
CA LEU A 260 17.85 21.30 -21.71
C LEU A 260 16.35 20.99 -21.76
N PHE A 261 15.95 19.80 -21.31
CA PHE A 261 14.55 19.42 -21.16
C PHE A 261 13.82 20.39 -20.22
N VAL A 262 14.35 20.65 -19.02
CA VAL A 262 13.77 21.61 -18.06
C VAL A 262 13.69 23.02 -18.65
N ALA A 263 14.75 23.51 -19.30
CA ALA A 263 14.75 24.83 -19.93
C ALA A 263 13.70 24.94 -21.05
N ARG A 264 13.49 23.87 -21.83
CA ARG A 264 12.46 23.82 -22.88
C ARG A 264 11.04 23.76 -22.32
N ILE A 265 10.82 23.11 -21.17
CA ILE A 265 9.54 23.15 -20.46
C ILE A 265 9.21 24.61 -20.12
N GLU A 266 10.12 25.30 -19.44
CA GLU A 266 9.92 26.69 -19.01
C GLU A 266 9.70 27.64 -20.20
N TYR A 267 10.47 27.45 -21.28
CA TYR A 267 10.27 28.21 -22.53
C TYR A 267 8.90 27.93 -23.15
N GLY A 268 8.48 26.66 -23.23
CA GLY A 268 7.19 26.26 -23.78
C GLY A 268 6.02 26.80 -22.96
N GLU A 269 6.12 26.81 -21.64
CA GLU A 269 5.12 27.40 -20.75
C GLU A 269 5.02 28.91 -20.91
N LYS A 270 6.16 29.61 -21.05
CA LYS A 270 6.21 31.07 -21.30
C LYS A 270 5.57 31.45 -22.64
N VAL A 271 5.74 30.61 -23.66
CA VAL A 271 5.16 30.81 -25.01
C VAL A 271 3.71 30.32 -25.08
N GLY A 272 3.30 29.42 -24.19
CA GLY A 272 1.97 28.81 -24.17
C GLY A 272 1.77 27.69 -25.21
N ASP A 273 2.85 27.04 -25.66
CA ASP A 273 2.81 26.01 -26.71
C ASP A 273 3.12 24.61 -26.15
N LEU A 274 2.06 23.81 -26.01
CA LEU A 274 2.15 22.41 -25.54
C LEU A 274 2.89 21.48 -26.52
N SER A 275 3.00 21.85 -27.80
CA SER A 275 3.73 21.03 -28.78
C SER A 275 5.24 21.04 -28.49
N LEU A 276 5.76 22.15 -27.97
CA LEU A 276 7.16 22.27 -27.54
C LEU A 276 7.45 21.38 -26.33
N LEU A 277 6.50 21.28 -25.40
CA LEU A 277 6.59 20.39 -24.24
C LEU A 277 6.65 18.92 -24.67
N SER A 278 5.76 18.50 -25.59
CA SER A 278 5.76 17.14 -26.14
C SER A 278 7.09 16.82 -26.83
N LEU A 279 7.57 17.71 -27.70
CA LEU A 279 8.83 17.52 -28.41
C LEU A 279 10.04 17.44 -27.47
N ALA A 280 10.04 18.26 -26.40
CA ALA A 280 11.10 18.24 -25.39
C ALA A 280 11.12 16.92 -24.63
N LEU A 281 9.94 16.43 -24.22
CA LEU A 281 9.78 15.15 -23.52
C LEU A 281 10.25 13.99 -24.40
N ASP A 282 9.79 13.90 -25.65
CA ASP A 282 10.16 12.82 -26.57
C ASP A 282 11.67 12.76 -26.79
N LYS A 283 12.30 13.90 -27.06
CA LYS A 283 13.76 13.98 -27.22
C LYS A 283 14.50 13.51 -25.98
N PHE A 284 14.02 13.87 -24.80
CA PHE A 284 14.67 13.47 -23.56
C PHE A 284 14.47 11.99 -23.25
N LEU A 285 13.26 11.45 -23.42
CA LEU A 285 12.97 10.02 -23.25
C LEU A 285 13.81 9.14 -24.18
N ILE A 286 14.05 9.58 -25.42
CA ILE A 286 14.97 8.90 -26.34
C ILE A 286 16.39 8.87 -25.77
N SER A 287 16.86 9.98 -25.19
CA SER A 287 18.21 10.08 -24.64
C SER A 287 18.46 9.17 -23.43
N ILE A 288 17.42 8.87 -22.64
CA ILE A 288 17.50 8.03 -21.43
C ILE A 288 16.97 6.61 -21.63
N LYS A 289 16.72 6.19 -22.89
CA LYS A 289 16.08 4.90 -23.20
C LYS A 289 16.82 3.70 -22.60
N GLU A 290 18.14 3.73 -22.65
CA GLU A 290 19.03 2.67 -22.15
C GLU A 290 19.44 2.84 -20.68
N THR A 291 19.03 3.94 -20.03
CA THR A 291 19.37 4.24 -18.64
C THR A 291 18.62 3.32 -17.68
N LYS A 292 19.34 2.75 -16.70
CA LYS A 292 18.73 1.89 -15.67
C LYS A 292 17.90 2.73 -14.70
N PRO A 293 16.87 2.16 -14.06
CA PRO A 293 16.00 2.89 -13.13
C PRO A 293 16.75 3.60 -12.00
N GLN A 294 17.73 2.91 -11.41
CA GLN A 294 18.58 3.42 -10.32
C GLN A 294 19.43 4.64 -10.71
N ASP A 295 19.70 4.83 -12.00
CA ASP A 295 20.50 5.96 -12.51
C ASP A 295 19.61 7.17 -12.86
N ILE A 296 18.28 7.03 -12.74
CA ILE A 296 17.33 8.14 -12.92
C ILE A 296 17.19 8.88 -11.59
N GLY A 297 17.72 10.10 -11.53
CA GLY A 297 17.63 10.95 -10.34
C GLY A 297 16.19 11.36 -10.00
N THR A 298 15.95 11.67 -8.73
CA THR A 298 14.64 12.08 -8.19
C THR A 298 13.99 13.21 -8.97
N GLN A 299 14.75 14.27 -9.24
CA GLN A 299 14.27 15.43 -10.01
C GLN A 299 13.93 15.06 -11.46
N TRP A 300 14.63 14.10 -12.06
CA TRP A 300 14.35 13.67 -13.43
C TRP A 300 13.02 12.94 -13.51
N ALA A 301 12.83 11.94 -12.64
CA ALA A 301 11.61 11.17 -12.56
C ALA A 301 10.40 12.07 -12.25
N SER A 302 10.54 12.99 -11.29
CA SER A 302 9.49 13.96 -10.94
C SER A 302 9.08 14.83 -12.13
N GLN A 303 10.03 15.45 -12.84
CA GLN A 303 9.75 16.33 -13.98
C GLN A 303 9.21 15.56 -15.20
N ILE A 304 9.68 14.33 -15.46
CA ILE A 304 9.12 13.46 -16.51
C ILE A 304 7.65 13.17 -16.22
N LEU A 305 7.32 12.74 -14.99
CA LEU A 305 5.96 12.41 -14.59
C LEU A 305 5.04 13.64 -14.64
N ASP A 306 5.54 14.81 -14.21
CA ASP A 306 4.78 16.06 -14.28
C ASP A 306 4.52 16.50 -15.73
N ALA A 307 5.52 16.38 -16.61
CA ALA A 307 5.35 16.65 -18.04
C ALA A 307 4.33 15.69 -18.69
N MET A 308 4.40 14.39 -18.38
CA MET A 308 3.43 13.40 -18.85
C MET A 308 2.01 13.70 -18.34
N ARG A 309 1.88 14.15 -17.09
CA ARG A 309 0.60 14.62 -16.52
C ARG A 309 0.03 15.80 -17.30
N LYS A 310 0.84 16.85 -17.51
CA LYS A 310 0.44 18.06 -18.26
C LYS A 310 0.03 17.76 -19.71
N LEU A 311 0.69 16.80 -20.35
CA LEU A 311 0.38 16.34 -21.72
C LEU A 311 -0.74 15.28 -21.79
N ASN A 312 -1.27 14.85 -20.65
CA ASN A 312 -2.25 13.77 -20.54
C ASN A 312 -1.78 12.41 -21.13
N PHE A 313 -0.47 12.13 -21.06
CA PHE A 313 0.15 10.88 -21.54
C PHE A 313 0.05 9.76 -20.50
N GLN A 314 -1.19 9.43 -20.10
CA GLN A 314 -1.52 8.54 -18.98
C GLN A 314 -0.83 7.16 -19.06
N HIS A 315 -0.91 6.49 -20.21
CA HIS A 315 -0.30 5.17 -20.40
C HIS A 315 1.24 5.20 -20.32
N GLN A 316 1.87 6.27 -20.83
CA GLN A 316 3.32 6.41 -20.73
C GLN A 316 3.76 6.66 -19.28
N ALA A 317 2.98 7.45 -18.52
CA ALA A 317 3.22 7.68 -17.10
C ALA A 317 3.18 6.37 -16.29
N ASP A 318 2.21 5.49 -16.56
CA ASP A 318 2.10 4.19 -15.88
C ASP A 318 3.27 3.25 -16.20
N ILE A 319 3.72 3.22 -17.47
CA ILE A 319 4.90 2.44 -17.87
C ILE A 319 6.15 2.98 -17.16
N PHE A 320 6.32 4.30 -17.15
CA PHE A 320 7.47 4.93 -16.52
C PHE A 320 7.47 4.69 -15.00
N TRP A 321 6.32 4.87 -14.34
CA TRP A 321 6.15 4.58 -12.91
C TRP A 321 6.51 3.14 -12.55
N ARG A 322 6.09 2.16 -13.36
CA ARG A 322 6.42 0.74 -13.15
C ARG A 322 7.90 0.42 -13.38
N LYS A 323 8.61 1.23 -14.17
CA LYS A 323 10.06 1.10 -14.39
C LYS A 323 10.86 1.53 -13.15
N LEU A 324 10.33 2.42 -12.31
CA LEU A 324 11.01 2.91 -11.11
C LEU A 324 11.10 1.85 -10.01
N THR A 325 12.17 1.93 -9.22
CA THR A 325 12.38 1.05 -8.06
C THR A 325 11.33 1.31 -6.96
N PRO A 326 11.06 0.34 -6.06
CA PRO A 326 10.20 0.57 -4.90
C PRO A 326 10.62 1.78 -4.06
N GLU A 327 11.92 1.98 -3.88
CA GLU A 327 12.50 3.09 -3.12
C GLU A 327 12.16 4.44 -3.77
N GLN A 328 12.38 4.57 -5.09
CA GLN A 328 12.03 5.78 -5.85
C GLN A 328 10.53 6.09 -5.82
N ARG A 329 9.67 5.07 -5.86
CA ARG A 329 8.21 5.26 -5.80
C ARG A 329 7.71 5.73 -4.43
N ASN A 330 8.50 5.52 -3.37
CA ASN A 330 8.21 6.01 -2.03
C ASN A 330 8.82 7.40 -1.76
N THR A 331 9.55 7.98 -2.72
CA THR A 331 10.08 9.35 -2.63
C THR A 331 8.98 10.36 -2.91
N LYS A 332 8.82 11.35 -2.03
CA LYS A 332 7.71 12.32 -2.08
C LYS A 332 7.64 13.05 -3.43
N GLU A 333 8.77 13.56 -3.90
CA GLU A 333 8.89 14.38 -5.11
C GLU A 333 8.46 13.60 -6.37
N ILE A 334 8.67 12.29 -6.39
CA ILE A 334 8.32 11.41 -7.52
C ILE A 334 6.86 10.97 -7.42
N MET A 335 6.42 10.58 -6.22
CA MET A 335 5.06 10.14 -5.94
C MET A 335 4.02 11.23 -6.27
N LEU A 336 4.28 12.47 -5.85
CA LEU A 336 3.36 13.60 -5.98
C LEU A 336 2.80 13.80 -7.40
N PRO A 337 3.61 14.00 -8.46
CA PRO A 337 3.11 14.22 -9.81
C PRO A 337 2.32 13.00 -10.33
N TYR A 338 2.70 11.77 -9.97
CA TYR A 338 1.98 10.58 -10.38
C TYR A 338 0.62 10.46 -9.68
N CYS A 339 0.55 10.68 -8.36
CA CYS A 339 -0.71 10.71 -7.62
C CYS A 339 -1.65 11.80 -8.12
N LEU A 340 -1.14 12.99 -8.47
CA LEU A 340 -1.95 14.04 -9.10
C LEU A 340 -2.53 13.57 -10.44
N ALA A 341 -1.73 12.91 -11.28
CA ALA A 341 -2.19 12.36 -12.55
C ALA A 341 -3.29 11.29 -12.35
N LEU A 342 -3.15 10.44 -11.33
CA LEU A 342 -4.17 9.44 -10.96
C LEU A 342 -5.50 10.10 -10.54
N VAL A 343 -5.44 11.14 -9.71
CA VAL A 343 -6.63 11.87 -9.27
C VAL A 343 -7.31 12.57 -10.45
N GLU A 344 -6.53 13.21 -11.33
CA GLU A 344 -7.04 13.91 -12.52
C GLU A 344 -7.75 12.97 -13.52
N ARG A 345 -7.40 11.67 -13.54
CA ARG A 345 -8.08 10.63 -14.33
C ARG A 345 -9.09 9.78 -13.55
N ASN A 346 -9.49 10.22 -12.35
CA ASN A 346 -10.49 9.58 -11.50
C ASN A 346 -10.09 8.19 -10.92
N GLU A 347 -8.79 7.90 -10.83
CA GLU A 347 -8.23 6.70 -10.17
C GLU A 347 -7.85 6.98 -8.70
N VAL A 348 -8.81 7.52 -7.97
CA VAL A 348 -8.63 8.07 -6.61
C VAL A 348 -8.10 7.03 -5.62
N TRP A 349 -8.58 5.78 -5.71
CA TRP A 349 -8.16 4.68 -4.83
C TRP A 349 -6.69 4.28 -5.00
N ALA A 350 -6.17 4.29 -6.23
CA ALA A 350 -4.77 3.98 -6.48
C ALA A 350 -3.86 5.07 -5.89
N ALA A 351 -4.25 6.33 -6.03
CA ALA A 351 -3.53 7.44 -5.40
C ALA A 351 -3.54 7.34 -3.87
N GLN A 352 -4.69 6.99 -3.28
CA GLN A 352 -4.83 6.81 -1.84
C GLN A 352 -3.91 5.71 -1.29
N GLN A 353 -3.85 4.55 -1.94
CA GLN A 353 -2.97 3.45 -1.50
C GLN A 353 -1.49 3.84 -1.49
N ILE A 354 -1.05 4.61 -2.49
CA ILE A 354 0.33 5.07 -2.58
C ILE A 354 0.63 6.05 -1.43
N ILE A 355 -0.28 7.00 -1.17
CA ILE A 355 -0.15 7.97 -0.07
C ILE A 355 -0.19 7.29 1.30
N ASP A 356 -1.05 6.29 1.49
CA ASP A 356 -1.14 5.55 2.75
C ASP A 356 0.15 4.77 3.04
N ASN A 357 0.76 4.16 2.01
CA ASN A 357 2.06 3.52 2.13
C ASN A 357 3.15 4.53 2.51
N TYR A 358 3.16 5.70 1.88
CA TYR A 358 4.09 6.78 2.21
C TYR A 358 3.93 7.25 3.66
N ARG A 359 2.69 7.49 4.11
CA ARG A 359 2.37 7.90 5.49
C ARG A 359 2.76 6.84 6.51
N LYS A 360 2.51 5.57 6.20
CA LYS A 360 2.88 4.46 7.08
C LYS A 360 4.39 4.40 7.33
N LEU A 361 5.20 4.72 6.33
CA LEU A 361 6.66 4.78 6.45
C LEU A 361 7.16 6.03 7.17
N ASN A 362 6.35 7.09 7.23
CA ASN A 362 6.71 8.40 7.77
C ASN A 362 5.75 8.87 8.89
N ALA A 363 5.23 7.94 9.69
CA ALA A 363 4.15 8.19 10.64
C ALA A 363 4.50 9.19 11.77
N ASP A 364 5.79 9.36 12.06
CA ASP A 364 6.29 10.25 13.12
C ASP A 364 6.41 11.72 12.67
N ILE A 365 6.22 12.00 11.38
CA ILE A 365 6.21 13.35 10.85
C ILE A 365 4.78 13.86 11.01
N GLY A 366 4.63 14.95 11.76
CA GLY A 366 3.35 15.67 11.89
C GLY A 366 2.78 16.08 10.53
N ASP A 367 1.61 16.73 10.50
CA ASP A 367 0.92 17.08 9.24
C ASP A 367 1.85 17.74 8.21
N ASP A 368 2.25 16.97 7.19
CA ASP A 368 3.07 17.46 6.08
C ASP A 368 2.19 18.36 5.20
N THR A 369 2.29 19.68 5.44
CA THR A 369 1.60 20.72 4.69
C THR A 369 1.76 20.60 3.17
N SER A 370 2.82 19.97 2.67
CA SER A 370 3.06 19.82 1.22
C SER A 370 2.17 18.79 0.55
N LEU A 371 1.60 17.85 1.32
CA LEU A 371 0.59 16.90 0.81
C LEU A 371 -0.82 17.50 0.79
N MET A 372 -1.06 18.61 1.50
CA MET A 372 -2.39 19.21 1.65
C MET A 372 -3.09 19.51 0.31
N PRO A 373 -2.42 20.07 -0.73
CA PRO A 373 -3.08 20.31 -2.02
C PRO A 373 -3.53 19.01 -2.72
N LEU A 374 -2.74 17.93 -2.59
CA LEU A 374 -3.08 16.62 -3.14
C LEU A 374 -4.22 15.97 -2.34
N LEU A 375 -4.18 16.07 -1.02
CA LEU A 375 -5.22 15.56 -0.11
C LEU A 375 -6.53 16.32 -0.29
N GLU A 376 -6.51 17.63 -0.50
CA GLU A 376 -7.70 18.42 -0.84
C GLU A 376 -8.31 17.99 -2.18
N LYS A 377 -7.48 17.77 -3.21
CA LYS A 377 -7.95 17.24 -4.50
C LYS A 377 -8.53 15.83 -4.37
N LEU A 378 -7.90 14.96 -3.57
CA LEU A 378 -8.42 13.63 -3.22
C LEU A 378 -9.77 13.71 -2.50
N ASN A 379 -9.87 14.55 -1.48
CA ASN A 379 -11.09 14.76 -0.70
C ASN A 379 -12.24 15.33 -1.55
N LYS A 380 -11.94 16.21 -2.52
CA LYS A 380 -12.94 16.71 -3.47
C LYS A 380 -13.37 15.66 -4.50
N ALA A 381 -12.50 14.71 -4.84
CA ALA A 381 -12.78 13.64 -5.78
C ALA A 381 -13.50 12.44 -5.14
N LEU A 382 -13.45 12.31 -3.81
CA LEU A 382 -14.22 11.32 -3.05
C LEU A 382 -15.65 11.81 -2.81
N PRO A 383 -16.69 10.97 -2.97
CA PRO A 383 -18.05 11.33 -2.59
C PRO A 383 -18.12 11.64 -1.08
N GLU A 384 -18.91 12.65 -0.71
CA GLU A 384 -19.05 13.16 0.67
C GLU A 384 -19.44 12.05 1.67
N GLU A 385 -18.44 11.42 2.29
CA GLU A 385 -18.59 10.89 3.65
C GLU A 385 -17.87 11.85 4.61
N PRO A 386 -18.47 12.20 5.76
CA PRO A 386 -17.92 13.22 6.63
C PRO A 386 -16.56 12.79 7.18
N VAL A 387 -15.57 13.67 6.98
CA VAL A 387 -14.14 13.61 7.36
C VAL A 387 -13.88 13.07 8.77
N VAL A 388 -14.83 13.28 9.69
CA VAL A 388 -14.78 12.77 11.07
C VAL A 388 -14.71 11.24 11.11
N THR A 389 -15.37 10.54 10.19
CA THR A 389 -15.39 9.07 10.14
C THR A 389 -14.09 8.50 9.58
N GLY A 390 -13.46 9.19 8.61
CA GLY A 390 -12.21 8.77 7.97
C GLY A 390 -10.98 8.95 8.87
N ILE A 391 -10.88 10.08 9.59
CA ILE A 391 -9.79 10.31 10.56
C ILE A 391 -9.92 9.33 11.73
N PHE A 392 -11.14 9.09 12.22
CA PHE A 392 -11.38 8.10 13.28
C PHE A 392 -11.03 6.68 12.81
N ARG A 393 -11.35 6.35 11.55
CA ARG A 393 -11.00 5.05 10.95
C ARG A 393 -9.49 4.88 10.78
N ALA A 394 -8.77 5.91 10.32
CA ALA A 394 -7.31 5.89 10.22
C ALA A 394 -6.61 5.83 11.60
N MET A 395 -7.16 6.51 12.62
CA MET A 395 -6.69 6.38 14.00
C MET A 395 -6.97 4.99 14.60
N VAL A 396 -8.09 4.36 14.23
CA VAL A 396 -8.45 3.01 14.69
C VAL A 396 -7.67 1.92 13.94
N GLU A 397 -7.35 2.13 12.66
CA GLU A 397 -6.57 1.19 11.83
C GLU A 397 -5.05 1.28 12.08
N SER A 398 -4.55 2.44 12.52
CA SER A 398 -3.13 2.63 12.92
C SER A 398 -2.83 2.16 14.35
N GLN A 399 -3.85 2.01 15.21
CA GLN A 399 -3.67 1.40 16.52
C GLN A 399 -3.59 -0.13 16.39
N LYS A 400 -2.45 -0.71 16.76
CA LYS A 400 -2.40 -2.13 17.14
C LYS A 400 -3.24 -2.29 18.40
N ASN A 401 -4.54 -2.55 18.23
CA ASN A 401 -5.46 -2.75 19.34
C ASN A 401 -4.89 -3.85 20.23
N SER A 402 -4.65 -3.53 21.51
CA SER A 402 -4.30 -4.55 22.50
C SER A 402 -5.38 -5.63 22.54
N THR A 403 -5.02 -6.85 22.92
CA THR A 403 -5.99 -7.96 23.07
C THR A 403 -7.18 -7.57 23.96
N PHE A 404 -6.95 -6.71 24.96
CA PHE A 404 -7.99 -6.15 25.81
C PHE A 404 -8.96 -5.21 25.07
N GLN A 405 -8.45 -4.33 24.20
CA GLN A 405 -9.30 -3.45 23.40
C GLN A 405 -10.11 -4.24 22.36
N LEU A 406 -9.50 -5.23 21.72
CA LEU A 406 -10.20 -6.13 20.80
C LEU A 406 -11.32 -6.91 21.52
N ALA A 407 -11.05 -7.44 22.72
CA ALA A 407 -12.06 -8.11 23.53
C ALA A 407 -13.22 -7.17 23.90
N LYS A 408 -12.93 -5.91 24.26
CA LYS A 408 -13.96 -4.90 24.56
C LYS A 408 -14.79 -4.56 23.32
N GLN A 409 -14.16 -4.36 22.17
CA GLN A 409 -14.84 -4.06 20.90
C GLN A 409 -15.70 -5.24 20.44
N TYR A 410 -15.17 -6.47 20.50
CA TYR A 410 -15.92 -7.68 20.20
C TYR A 410 -17.13 -7.84 21.13
N GLY A 411 -16.95 -7.62 22.43
CA GLY A 411 -18.05 -7.62 23.40
C GLY A 411 -19.14 -6.59 23.07
N LEU A 412 -18.76 -5.40 22.59
CA LEU A 412 -19.73 -4.41 22.11
C LEU A 412 -20.49 -4.90 20.89
N ILE A 413 -19.83 -5.50 19.89
CA ILE A 413 -20.47 -6.02 18.67
C ILE A 413 -21.51 -7.09 19.03
N VAL A 414 -21.12 -8.08 19.82
CA VAL A 414 -21.98 -9.22 20.23
C VAL A 414 -23.14 -8.78 21.14
N SER A 415 -23.03 -7.63 21.80
CA SER A 415 -24.11 -7.09 22.65
C SER A 415 -25.18 -6.29 21.90
N ARG A 416 -24.96 -5.97 20.61
CA ARG A 416 -25.91 -5.17 19.82
C ARG A 416 -27.12 -5.96 19.37
N LYS A 417 -28.18 -5.24 18.99
CA LYS A 417 -29.36 -5.82 18.34
C LYS A 417 -28.96 -6.49 17.03
N PHE A 418 -29.68 -7.53 16.65
CA PHE A 418 -29.33 -8.38 15.51
C PHE A 418 -29.18 -7.63 14.18
N ASN A 419 -30.03 -6.63 13.92
CA ASN A 419 -29.92 -5.80 12.72
C ASN A 419 -28.60 -4.99 12.66
N GLU A 420 -28.11 -4.50 13.80
CA GLU A 420 -26.84 -3.80 13.90
C GLU A 420 -25.66 -4.77 13.84
N TYR A 421 -25.77 -5.94 14.47
CA TYR A 421 -24.78 -7.01 14.37
C TYR A 421 -24.53 -7.39 12.90
N VAL A 422 -25.60 -7.62 12.13
CA VAL A 422 -25.51 -7.97 10.71
C VAL A 422 -24.92 -6.82 9.88
N LYS A 423 -25.20 -5.55 10.21
CA LYS A 423 -24.56 -4.42 9.52
C LYS A 423 -23.04 -4.41 9.70
N ILE A 424 -22.54 -4.85 10.85
CA ILE A 424 -21.11 -4.85 11.18
C ILE A 424 -20.41 -6.06 10.58
N ILE A 425 -20.95 -7.28 10.79
CA ILE A 425 -20.29 -8.55 10.42
C ILE A 425 -20.71 -9.04 9.02
N GLY A 426 -21.90 -8.67 8.56
CA GLY A 426 -22.49 -9.15 7.32
C GLY A 426 -22.07 -8.41 6.06
N ASN A 427 -20.98 -7.63 6.07
CA ASN A 427 -20.45 -6.92 4.88
C ASN A 427 -21.51 -6.12 4.10
N GLY A 428 -22.41 -5.42 4.79
CA GLY A 428 -23.48 -4.62 4.16
C GLY A 428 -24.72 -5.41 3.74
N GLN A 429 -24.81 -6.71 4.05
CA GLN A 429 -26.02 -7.51 3.81
C GLN A 429 -27.19 -7.08 4.70
N THR A 430 -28.41 -7.35 4.23
CA THR A 430 -29.61 -7.24 5.07
C THR A 430 -29.75 -8.46 5.99
N THR A 431 -30.48 -8.31 7.10
CA THR A 431 -30.79 -9.40 8.03
C THR A 431 -31.45 -10.60 7.34
N GLU A 432 -32.31 -10.34 6.34
CA GLU A 432 -32.94 -11.38 5.51
C GLU A 432 -31.90 -12.20 4.74
N ILE A 433 -30.98 -11.53 4.02
CA ILE A 433 -29.98 -12.20 3.19
C ILE A 433 -29.00 -12.97 4.07
N PHE A 434 -28.56 -12.37 5.18
CA PHE A 434 -27.65 -13.00 6.13
C PHE A 434 -28.24 -14.29 6.72
N LEU A 435 -29.48 -14.25 7.22
CA LEU A 435 -30.15 -15.46 7.74
C LEU A 435 -30.35 -16.51 6.66
N LYS A 436 -30.72 -16.09 5.44
CA LYS A 436 -30.86 -17.00 4.30
C LYS A 436 -29.55 -17.73 4.01
N ASP A 437 -28.42 -17.03 3.97
CA ASP A 437 -27.11 -17.64 3.73
C ASP A 437 -26.73 -18.66 4.84
N VAL A 438 -27.05 -18.35 6.10
CA VAL A 438 -26.87 -19.29 7.23
C VAL A 438 -27.72 -20.55 7.04
N VAL A 439 -29.01 -20.39 6.74
CA VAL A 439 -29.96 -21.51 6.55
C VAL A 439 -29.54 -22.40 5.39
N ILE A 440 -29.13 -21.83 4.24
CA ILE A 440 -28.63 -22.60 3.09
C ILE A 440 -27.38 -23.38 3.48
N SER A 441 -26.46 -22.75 4.21
CA SER A 441 -25.21 -23.37 4.62
C SER A 441 -25.44 -24.55 5.59
N ILE A 442 -26.47 -24.48 6.43
CA ILE A 442 -26.92 -25.61 7.26
C ILE A 442 -27.56 -26.69 6.38
N GLY A 443 -28.42 -26.34 5.43
CA GLY A 443 -29.02 -27.30 4.49
C GLY A 443 -27.97 -28.09 3.70
N ARG A 444 -26.90 -27.42 3.24
CA ARG A 444 -25.74 -28.09 2.62
C ARG A 444 -25.03 -29.04 3.58
N GLU A 445 -24.88 -28.67 4.84
CA GLU A 445 -24.30 -29.55 5.86
C GLU A 445 -25.18 -30.77 6.16
N LEU A 446 -26.50 -30.62 6.18
CA LEU A 446 -27.44 -31.74 6.29
C LEU A 446 -27.30 -32.69 5.08
N LEU A 447 -27.20 -32.15 3.86
CA LEU A 447 -26.96 -32.96 2.66
C LEU A 447 -25.63 -33.72 2.73
N MET A 448 -24.56 -33.10 3.20
CA MET A 448 -23.27 -33.77 3.42
C MET A 448 -23.39 -34.93 4.43
N ARG A 449 -24.29 -34.81 5.42
CA ARG A 449 -24.52 -35.81 6.47
C ARG A 449 -25.71 -36.74 6.21
N LYS A 450 -26.36 -36.68 5.04
CA LYS A 450 -27.62 -37.39 4.77
C LYS A 450 -27.54 -38.90 5.06
N LYS A 451 -26.42 -39.56 4.74
CA LYS A 451 -26.19 -40.98 5.06
C LYS A 451 -26.22 -41.27 6.57
N ASN A 452 -25.65 -40.39 7.39
CA ASN A 452 -25.65 -40.54 8.85
C ASN A 452 -27.05 -40.32 9.43
N LEU A 453 -27.79 -39.36 8.88
CA LEU A 453 -29.17 -39.06 9.27
C LEU A 453 -30.11 -40.21 8.89
N GLN A 454 -29.91 -40.85 7.72
CA GLN A 454 -30.63 -42.05 7.30
C GLN A 454 -30.30 -43.27 8.19
N LEU A 455 -29.02 -43.52 8.50
CA LEU A 455 -28.59 -44.66 9.33
C LEU A 455 -29.15 -44.61 10.76
N GLN A 456 -29.34 -43.42 11.34
CA GLN A 456 -29.98 -43.26 12.65
C GLN A 456 -31.50 -43.50 12.61
N ALA A 457 -32.14 -43.22 11.47
CA ALA A 457 -33.55 -43.53 11.20
C ALA A 457 -33.80 -45.04 10.97
N SER A 458 -32.79 -45.78 10.51
CA SER A 458 -32.86 -47.22 10.21
C SER A 458 -32.57 -48.13 11.41
N ARG A 459 -33.30 -48.01 12.54
CA ARG A 459 -33.27 -49.03 13.61
C ARG A 459 -34.66 -49.59 13.94
N ARG A 460 -34.87 -50.83 13.46
CA ARG A 460 -35.85 -51.88 13.80
C ARG A 460 -37.34 -51.57 13.62
N ALA A 461 -37.83 -51.81 12.41
CA ALA A 461 -39.13 -52.46 12.20
C ALA A 461 -39.01 -53.57 11.13
N LYS A 462 -39.16 -54.83 11.57
CA LYS A 462 -39.45 -56.04 10.75
C LYS A 462 -38.75 -56.19 9.38
N GLY A 463 -37.44 -56.45 9.39
CA GLY A 463 -36.80 -57.28 8.34
C GLY A 463 -36.56 -56.68 6.95
N THR A 464 -37.00 -55.45 6.67
CA THR A 464 -36.71 -54.77 5.40
C THR A 464 -35.96 -53.47 5.68
N ILE A 465 -34.74 -53.32 5.16
CA ILE A 465 -33.99 -52.06 5.23
C ILE A 465 -34.64 -51.09 4.24
N THR A 466 -35.52 -50.22 4.72
CA THR A 466 -35.99 -49.08 3.94
C THR A 466 -35.06 -47.90 4.24
N SER A 467 -34.32 -47.43 3.25
CA SER A 467 -33.44 -46.25 3.33
C SER A 467 -34.23 -44.94 3.25
N GLN A 468 -35.47 -44.93 3.77
CA GLN A 468 -36.35 -43.77 3.71
C GLN A 468 -36.11 -42.84 4.89
N ILE A 469 -36.33 -41.52 4.68
CA ILE A 469 -36.33 -40.55 5.78
C ILE A 469 -37.52 -40.82 6.72
N THR A 470 -37.31 -41.59 7.79
CA THR A 470 -38.41 -41.96 8.70
C THR A 470 -38.65 -40.96 9.83
N ASN A 471 -37.64 -40.19 10.24
CA ASN A 471 -37.71 -39.30 11.40
C ASN A 471 -37.37 -37.84 11.03
N GLU A 472 -38.40 -37.01 10.86
CA GLU A 472 -38.29 -35.57 10.57
C GLU A 472 -37.77 -34.79 11.78
N ASP A 473 -38.25 -35.13 12.98
CA ASP A 473 -37.86 -34.51 14.24
C ASP A 473 -36.34 -34.57 14.46
N LEU A 474 -35.72 -35.72 14.14
CA LEU A 474 -34.27 -35.87 14.21
C LEU A 474 -33.55 -34.87 13.27
N ILE A 475 -34.04 -34.66 12.06
CA ILE A 475 -33.41 -33.73 11.11
C ILE A 475 -33.61 -32.29 11.59
N ASN A 476 -34.78 -31.97 12.14
CA ASN A 476 -35.07 -30.67 12.75
C ASN A 476 -34.18 -30.41 14.00
N ASP A 477 -33.92 -31.42 14.83
CA ASP A 477 -33.00 -31.33 15.97
C ASP A 477 -31.55 -31.04 15.50
N TRP A 478 -31.11 -31.72 14.44
CA TRP A 478 -29.82 -31.46 13.81
C TRP A 478 -29.76 -30.05 13.21
N PHE A 479 -30.81 -29.61 12.53
CA PHE A 479 -30.90 -28.25 11.99
C PHE A 479 -30.77 -27.22 13.12
N THR A 480 -31.57 -27.40 14.19
CA THR A 480 -31.59 -26.54 15.37
C THR A 480 -30.21 -26.45 16.02
N SER A 481 -29.57 -27.59 16.26
CA SER A 481 -28.24 -27.65 16.85
C SER A 481 -27.19 -26.92 16.00
N LEU A 482 -27.22 -27.11 14.67
CA LEU A 482 -26.30 -26.44 13.76
C LEU A 482 -26.55 -24.94 13.68
N PHE A 483 -27.82 -24.53 13.71
CA PHE A 483 -28.19 -23.13 13.71
C PHE A 483 -27.74 -22.43 15.00
N ASP A 484 -28.07 -22.99 16.17
CA ASP A 484 -27.71 -22.42 17.47
C ASP A 484 -26.19 -22.34 17.62
N MET A 485 -25.45 -23.35 17.16
CA MET A 485 -23.99 -23.31 17.15
C MET A 485 -23.46 -22.12 16.32
N ARG A 486 -23.93 -21.98 15.08
CA ARG A 486 -23.47 -20.95 14.13
C ARG A 486 -23.93 -19.54 14.50
N MET A 487 -25.04 -19.42 15.22
CA MET A 487 -25.68 -18.15 15.55
C MET A 487 -25.52 -17.72 17.01
N SER A 488 -24.85 -18.56 17.83
CA SER A 488 -24.57 -18.31 19.25
C SER A 488 -23.92 -16.95 19.52
N GLU A 489 -22.92 -16.56 18.71
CA GLU A 489 -22.25 -15.26 18.83
C GLU A 489 -23.17 -14.09 18.51
N ALA A 490 -24.14 -14.28 17.61
CA ALA A 490 -25.16 -13.27 17.31
C ALA A 490 -26.30 -13.24 18.36
N ARG A 491 -26.23 -14.13 19.37
CA ARG A 491 -27.27 -14.35 20.38
C ARG A 491 -28.64 -14.64 19.75
N ILE A 492 -28.60 -15.30 18.60
CA ILE A 492 -29.77 -15.79 17.87
C ILE A 492 -29.82 -17.29 18.03
N GLY A 493 -31.01 -17.82 18.30
CA GLY A 493 -31.23 -19.25 18.38
C GLY A 493 -32.67 -19.61 18.05
N PHE A 494 -32.92 -20.91 18.03
CA PHE A 494 -34.26 -21.44 17.97
C PHE A 494 -34.93 -21.31 19.34
N GLY A 495 -36.10 -20.68 19.37
CA GLY A 495 -36.92 -20.64 20.57
C GLY A 495 -37.76 -21.91 20.68
N ASP A 496 -37.71 -22.55 21.85
CA ASP A 496 -38.53 -23.73 22.17
C ASP A 496 -40.02 -23.52 21.88
N GLN A 497 -40.63 -24.60 21.37
CA GLN A 497 -42.07 -24.79 21.19
C GLN A 497 -42.85 -24.28 22.41
N LYS A 498 -43.52 -23.13 22.26
CA LYS A 498 -44.62 -22.75 23.16
C LYS A 498 -45.93 -22.83 22.41
N ARG A 499 -46.59 -23.97 22.64
CA ARG A 499 -48.00 -24.35 22.41
C ARG A 499 -49.00 -23.17 22.46
N MET A 500 -49.13 -22.40 21.39
CA MET A 500 -50.17 -21.39 21.25
C MET A 500 -50.71 -21.34 19.81
N GLY A 501 -51.47 -22.37 19.39
CA GLY A 501 -52.22 -22.34 18.14
C GLY A 501 -53.13 -23.58 17.96
N ARG A 502 -54.42 -23.38 17.67
CA ARG A 502 -55.38 -24.48 17.39
C ARG A 502 -55.22 -24.94 15.94
N SER A 503 -55.18 -26.25 15.68
CA SER A 503 -55.18 -26.77 14.30
C SER A 503 -56.52 -26.58 13.59
N ALA A 504 -56.50 -26.69 12.26
CA ALA A 504 -57.67 -26.64 11.40
C ALA A 504 -58.71 -27.75 11.65
N SER A 505 -58.36 -28.85 12.34
CA SER A 505 -59.26 -29.96 12.67
C SER A 505 -59.85 -29.90 14.09
N GLY A 506 -59.39 -28.96 14.93
CA GLY A 506 -59.86 -28.80 16.30
C GLY A 506 -59.53 -29.94 17.28
N GLN A 507 -58.86 -31.01 16.84
CA GLN A 507 -58.55 -32.18 17.68
C GLN A 507 -57.09 -32.27 18.14
N SER A 508 -56.18 -31.51 17.55
CA SER A 508 -54.80 -31.35 18.03
C SER A 508 -54.35 -29.89 17.93
N ILE A 509 -53.45 -29.47 18.82
CA ILE A 509 -52.83 -28.13 18.77
C ILE A 509 -51.83 -28.19 17.61
N GLY A 510 -51.95 -27.31 16.62
CA GLY A 510 -50.96 -27.27 15.55
C GLY A 510 -49.66 -26.69 16.11
N GLU A 511 -48.52 -27.13 15.62
CA GLU A 511 -47.20 -26.62 16.00
C GLU A 511 -46.47 -26.16 14.72
N ILE A 512 -45.78 -25.02 14.78
CA ILE A 512 -44.75 -24.65 13.81
C ILE A 512 -43.44 -25.25 14.30
N ASP A 513 -42.58 -25.68 13.38
CA ASP A 513 -41.38 -26.43 13.74
C ASP A 513 -40.34 -25.57 14.46
N GLY A 514 -40.33 -24.26 14.23
CA GLY A 514 -39.47 -23.36 15.00
C GLY A 514 -39.73 -21.87 14.79
N VAL A 515 -39.27 -21.08 15.75
CA VAL A 515 -39.16 -19.62 15.62
C VAL A 515 -37.74 -19.21 15.93
N ILE A 516 -37.13 -18.48 15.01
CA ILE A 516 -35.81 -17.89 15.22
C ILE A 516 -35.98 -16.63 16.05
N LYS A 517 -35.30 -16.59 17.21
CA LYS A 517 -35.42 -15.50 18.18
C LYS A 517 -34.05 -14.98 18.60
N HIS A 518 -34.04 -13.71 18.98
CA HIS A 518 -32.92 -13.13 19.71
C HIS A 518 -33.00 -13.49 21.21
N SER A 519 -31.88 -13.38 21.92
CA SER A 519 -31.79 -13.67 23.37
C SER A 519 -32.73 -12.87 24.27
N ASP A 520 -33.23 -11.72 23.81
CA ASP A 520 -34.28 -10.93 24.47
C ASP A 520 -35.71 -11.42 24.15
N ASN A 521 -35.83 -12.60 23.52
CA ASN A 521 -37.07 -13.24 23.08
C ASN A 521 -37.80 -12.50 21.93
N THR A 522 -37.15 -11.55 21.26
CA THR A 522 -37.65 -10.93 20.03
C THR A 522 -37.71 -11.97 18.91
N ARG A 523 -38.88 -12.13 18.28
CA ARG A 523 -39.07 -13.02 17.13
C ARG A 523 -38.54 -12.37 15.86
N ILE A 524 -37.76 -13.11 15.07
CA ILE A 524 -37.10 -12.59 13.86
C ILE A 524 -37.64 -13.27 12.61
N ALA A 525 -37.70 -14.60 12.63
CA ALA A 525 -38.09 -15.39 11.47
C ALA A 525 -38.84 -16.65 11.91
N ILE A 526 -39.58 -17.24 10.98
CA ILE A 526 -40.34 -18.47 11.18
C ILE A 526 -39.62 -19.60 10.44
N PHE A 527 -39.67 -20.79 11.03
CA PHE A 527 -39.14 -22.01 10.45
C PHE A 527 -40.25 -23.06 10.45
N GLU A 528 -40.51 -23.61 9.27
CA GLU A 528 -41.41 -24.74 9.04
C GLU A 528 -40.65 -25.77 8.22
N ALA A 529 -40.78 -27.03 8.58
CA ALA A 529 -40.15 -28.14 7.89
C ALA A 529 -41.16 -29.26 7.63
N PHE A 530 -40.96 -30.01 6.54
CA PHE A 530 -41.74 -31.23 6.28
C PHE A 530 -41.04 -32.13 5.26
N ARG A 531 -41.48 -33.38 5.20
CA ARG A 531 -41.00 -34.37 4.22
C ARG A 531 -41.86 -34.43 2.97
N LEU A 532 -41.23 -34.71 1.83
CA LEU A 532 -41.91 -35.07 0.58
C LEU A 532 -41.31 -36.33 -0.05
N PHE A 533 -42.17 -37.31 -0.31
CA PHE A 533 -41.85 -38.51 -1.09
C PHE A 533 -42.35 -38.39 -2.55
N SER A 534 -43.25 -37.44 -2.79
CA SER A 534 -43.77 -37.05 -4.11
C SER A 534 -44.35 -35.63 -4.03
N LEU A 535 -44.92 -35.11 -5.13
CA LEU A 535 -45.60 -33.81 -5.12
C LEU A 535 -46.97 -33.89 -4.43
N GLU A 536 -46.95 -34.01 -3.11
CA GLU A 536 -48.16 -34.11 -2.27
C GLU A 536 -48.75 -32.72 -1.99
N LYS A 537 -49.56 -32.23 -2.92
CA LYS A 537 -50.22 -30.92 -2.88
C LYS A 537 -50.92 -30.61 -1.55
N ARG A 538 -51.61 -31.59 -0.95
CA ARG A 538 -52.30 -31.43 0.35
C ARG A 538 -51.33 -31.17 1.49
N THR A 539 -50.21 -31.88 1.53
CA THR A 539 -49.14 -31.70 2.52
C THR A 539 -48.55 -30.31 2.40
N ILE A 540 -48.14 -29.91 1.19
CA ILE A 540 -47.57 -28.58 0.92
C ILE A 540 -48.55 -27.46 1.33
N SER A 541 -49.82 -27.55 0.92
CA SER A 541 -50.85 -26.56 1.29
C SER A 541 -51.04 -26.49 2.81
N GLY A 542 -51.14 -27.65 3.46
CA GLY A 542 -51.39 -27.75 4.89
C GLY A 542 -50.30 -27.12 5.74
N HIS A 543 -49.03 -27.21 5.33
CA HIS A 543 -47.93 -26.53 6.03
C HIS A 543 -47.92 -25.01 5.76
N LEU A 544 -48.20 -24.59 4.53
CA LEU A 544 -48.17 -23.16 4.18
C LEU A 544 -49.35 -22.38 4.77
N ASP A 545 -50.53 -23.00 4.88
CA ASP A 545 -51.71 -22.39 5.52
C ASP A 545 -51.53 -22.20 7.04
N LYS A 546 -50.69 -23.02 7.69
CA LYS A 546 -50.40 -22.87 9.13
C LYS A 546 -49.73 -21.54 9.44
N ILE A 547 -48.84 -21.05 8.57
CA ILE A 547 -47.96 -19.90 8.85
C ILE A 547 -48.74 -18.67 9.34
N SER A 548 -49.87 -18.35 8.70
CA SER A 548 -50.67 -17.16 9.06
C SER A 548 -51.34 -17.25 10.43
N SER A 549 -51.54 -18.47 10.94
CA SER A 549 -52.19 -18.74 12.22
C SER A 549 -51.26 -18.53 13.42
N TYR A 550 -49.94 -18.63 13.21
CA TYR A 550 -48.92 -18.41 14.25
C TYR A 550 -48.32 -17.01 14.23
N ASP A 551 -48.31 -16.41 13.06
CA ASP A 551 -47.66 -15.13 12.83
C ASP A 551 -48.66 -13.98 12.78
N ASN A 552 -49.04 -13.44 13.93
CA ASN A 552 -49.85 -12.21 13.95
C ASN A 552 -49.03 -10.94 13.64
N GLU A 553 -47.70 -11.03 13.62
CA GLU A 553 -46.78 -9.88 13.50
C GLU A 553 -46.31 -9.64 12.06
N GLY A 554 -46.49 -10.62 11.16
CA GLY A 554 -45.95 -10.56 9.82
C GLY A 554 -44.43 -10.64 9.84
N LEU A 555 -43.86 -11.66 10.47
CA LEU A 555 -42.42 -11.93 10.48
C LEU A 555 -41.92 -12.23 9.07
N SER A 556 -40.72 -11.72 8.77
CA SER A 556 -40.04 -11.93 7.49
C SER A 556 -38.53 -11.93 7.76
N PRO A 557 -37.78 -12.95 7.32
CA PRO A 557 -38.21 -14.04 6.42
C PRO A 557 -38.95 -15.21 7.10
N VAL A 558 -39.61 -16.02 6.28
CA VAL A 558 -40.15 -17.35 6.62
C VAL A 558 -39.32 -18.40 5.88
N PHE A 559 -38.80 -19.40 6.60
CA PHE A 559 -38.03 -20.50 6.03
C PHE A 559 -38.89 -21.77 5.97
N ILE A 560 -39.06 -22.31 4.77
CA ILE A 560 -39.75 -23.57 4.51
C ILE A 560 -38.69 -24.59 4.08
N ILE A 561 -38.38 -25.56 4.95
CA ILE A 561 -37.40 -26.61 4.66
C ILE A 561 -38.12 -27.89 4.27
N VAL A 562 -37.80 -28.41 3.10
CA VAL A 562 -38.46 -29.60 2.58
C VAL A 562 -37.44 -30.71 2.40
N TYR A 563 -37.56 -31.77 3.21
CA TYR A 563 -36.71 -32.94 3.12
C TYR A 563 -37.31 -33.90 2.08
N CYS A 564 -36.69 -33.94 0.91
CA CYS A 564 -37.16 -34.75 -0.21
C CYS A 564 -36.47 -36.12 -0.22
N ASP A 565 -37.26 -37.17 -0.46
CA ASP A 565 -36.77 -38.52 -0.70
C ASP A 565 -37.32 -39.02 -2.04
N ILE A 566 -36.68 -38.58 -3.14
CA ILE A 566 -37.18 -38.81 -4.50
C ILE A 566 -36.03 -39.08 -5.47
N ASP A 567 -36.28 -39.93 -6.47
CA ASP A 567 -35.31 -40.21 -7.54
C ASP A 567 -35.15 -39.03 -8.50
N ASP A 568 -36.27 -38.48 -9.01
CA ASP A 568 -36.25 -37.34 -9.94
C ASP A 568 -36.47 -36.01 -9.22
N PHE A 569 -35.41 -35.53 -8.57
CA PHE A 569 -35.42 -34.25 -7.86
C PHE A 569 -35.62 -33.04 -8.79
N THR A 570 -35.11 -33.13 -10.02
CA THR A 570 -35.25 -32.05 -11.01
C THR A 570 -36.71 -31.86 -11.40
N GLN A 571 -37.45 -32.94 -11.62
CA GLN A 571 -38.88 -32.85 -11.92
C GLN A 571 -39.67 -32.34 -10.70
N LEU A 572 -39.37 -32.84 -9.49
CA LEU A 572 -40.01 -32.38 -8.26
C LEU A 572 -39.87 -30.86 -8.07
N THR A 573 -38.67 -30.30 -8.24
CA THR A 573 -38.43 -28.86 -8.02
C THR A 573 -39.17 -27.98 -9.03
N LYS A 574 -39.27 -28.41 -10.29
CA LYS A 574 -40.08 -27.73 -11.33
C LYS A 574 -41.56 -27.72 -10.96
N ASP A 575 -42.09 -28.88 -10.58
CA ASP A 575 -43.50 -29.03 -10.25
C ASP A 575 -43.86 -28.32 -8.93
N TYR A 576 -42.97 -28.38 -7.94
CA TYR A 576 -43.10 -27.65 -6.67
C TYR A 576 -43.14 -26.14 -6.90
N LYS A 577 -42.19 -25.59 -7.67
CA LYS A 577 -42.17 -24.16 -8.02
C LYS A 577 -43.46 -23.74 -8.70
N LYS A 578 -43.93 -24.51 -9.68
CA LYS A 578 -45.19 -24.25 -10.38
C LYS A 578 -46.36 -24.26 -9.40
N TYR A 579 -46.43 -25.27 -8.55
CA TYR A 579 -47.52 -25.40 -7.59
C TYR A 579 -47.57 -24.26 -6.57
N VAL A 580 -46.42 -23.91 -5.97
CA VAL A 580 -46.29 -22.74 -5.07
C VAL A 580 -46.65 -21.44 -5.80
N SER A 581 -46.28 -21.32 -7.08
CA SER A 581 -46.65 -20.17 -7.92
C SER A 581 -48.15 -20.06 -8.23
N ASP A 582 -48.93 -21.13 -8.07
CA ASP A 582 -50.37 -21.15 -8.39
C ASP A 582 -51.27 -21.13 -7.14
N ILE A 583 -50.83 -21.68 -6.03
CA ILE A 583 -51.65 -21.82 -4.80
C ILE A 583 -51.85 -20.51 -4.02
N SER A 584 -53.03 -20.32 -3.42
CA SER A 584 -53.32 -19.27 -2.43
C SER A 584 -53.23 -19.82 -1.00
N TYR A 585 -52.67 -19.05 -0.07
CA TYR A 585 -52.57 -19.42 1.35
C TYR A 585 -53.58 -18.67 2.20
N ALA A 586 -54.07 -19.31 3.26
CA ALA A 586 -54.87 -18.65 4.29
C ALA A 586 -54.09 -17.45 4.87
N GLY A 587 -54.71 -16.27 4.90
CA GLY A 587 -54.12 -15.06 5.50
C GLY A 587 -53.13 -14.29 4.63
N PHE A 588 -52.87 -14.71 3.38
CA PHE A 588 -52.01 -14.00 2.43
C PHE A 588 -52.76 -13.65 1.14
N THR A 589 -52.31 -12.63 0.43
CA THR A 589 -52.92 -12.17 -0.83
C THR A 589 -52.00 -12.39 -2.03
N ASP A 590 -52.61 -12.55 -3.21
CA ASP A 590 -51.90 -12.85 -4.45
C ASP A 590 -51.49 -11.60 -5.26
N LYS A 591 -51.82 -10.40 -4.79
CA LYS A 591 -51.62 -9.13 -5.52
C LYS A 591 -50.16 -8.81 -5.90
N LYS A 592 -49.17 -9.42 -5.24
CA LYS A 592 -47.73 -9.23 -5.49
C LYS A 592 -46.96 -10.55 -5.46
N LYS A 593 -47.65 -11.65 -5.73
CA LYS A 593 -47.07 -12.98 -5.68
C LYS A 593 -45.96 -13.10 -6.73
N ARG A 594 -44.77 -13.46 -6.29
CA ARG A 594 -43.63 -13.82 -7.16
C ARG A 594 -42.88 -14.99 -6.56
N VAL A 595 -42.47 -15.92 -7.41
CA VAL A 595 -41.64 -17.07 -7.02
C VAL A 595 -40.48 -17.17 -8.01
N GLU A 596 -39.27 -17.00 -7.52
CA GLU A 596 -38.05 -17.09 -8.31
C GLU A 596 -37.14 -18.20 -7.79
N THR A 597 -36.36 -18.78 -8.69
CA THR A 597 -35.30 -19.72 -8.30
C THR A 597 -34.06 -18.90 -7.97
N VAL A 598 -33.54 -19.04 -6.76
CA VAL A 598 -32.30 -18.39 -6.33
C VAL A 598 -31.11 -19.30 -6.59
N GLU A 599 -31.23 -20.59 -6.27
CA GLU A 599 -30.17 -21.59 -6.45
C GLU A 599 -30.79 -22.95 -6.81
N ILE A 600 -30.13 -23.71 -7.67
CA ILE A 600 -30.48 -25.09 -7.98
C ILE A 600 -29.23 -25.93 -8.23
N THR A 601 -29.20 -27.13 -7.66
CA THR A 601 -28.21 -28.18 -7.86
C THR A 601 -28.94 -29.53 -7.91
N ASP A 602 -28.21 -30.62 -8.16
CA ASP A 602 -28.78 -31.98 -8.20
C ASP A 602 -29.40 -32.43 -6.86
N GLN A 603 -29.07 -31.77 -5.74
CA GLN A 603 -29.52 -32.15 -4.40
C GLN A 603 -30.14 -31.01 -3.59
N LEU A 604 -30.14 -29.79 -4.10
CA LEU A 604 -30.63 -28.61 -3.39
C LEU A 604 -31.36 -27.68 -4.36
N TRP A 605 -32.52 -27.20 -3.96
CA TRP A 605 -33.20 -26.11 -4.64
C TRP A 605 -33.62 -25.06 -3.63
N LEU A 606 -33.32 -23.80 -3.94
CA LEU A 606 -33.71 -22.64 -3.17
C LEU A 606 -34.62 -21.75 -4.02
N GLY A 607 -35.88 -21.64 -3.59
CA GLY A 607 -36.84 -20.67 -4.12
C GLY A 607 -36.99 -19.47 -3.20
N LYS A 608 -37.10 -18.27 -3.78
CA LYS A 608 -37.58 -17.08 -3.07
C LYS A 608 -39.01 -16.78 -3.52
N GLU A 609 -39.93 -16.81 -2.58
CA GLU A 609 -41.31 -16.40 -2.76
C GLU A 609 -41.57 -15.08 -2.02
N VAL A 610 -42.39 -14.20 -2.59
CA VAL A 610 -42.89 -13.02 -1.89
C VAL A 610 -44.41 -13.01 -1.91
N ARG A 611 -45.00 -12.86 -0.73
CA ARG A 611 -46.45 -12.77 -0.51
C ARG A 611 -46.78 -11.49 0.25
N TYR A 612 -47.98 -10.96 0.04
CA TYR A 612 -48.43 -9.77 0.74
C TYR A 612 -49.50 -10.09 1.78
N ARG A 613 -49.33 -9.56 3.01
CA ARG A 613 -50.35 -9.58 4.07
C ARG A 613 -50.58 -8.18 4.63
N VAL A 614 -49.74 -7.75 5.57
CA VAL A 614 -49.65 -6.35 6.06
C VAL A 614 -48.49 -5.61 5.37
N LYS A 615 -47.43 -6.37 5.05
CA LYS A 615 -46.26 -5.95 4.27
C LYS A 615 -45.85 -7.11 3.35
N ASP A 616 -44.83 -6.88 2.53
CA ASP A 616 -44.20 -7.94 1.77
C ASP A 616 -43.49 -8.90 2.74
N ILE A 617 -43.86 -10.18 2.69
CA ILE A 617 -43.26 -11.27 3.46
C ILE A 617 -42.48 -12.14 2.50
N VAL A 618 -41.20 -12.36 2.83
CA VAL A 618 -40.30 -13.20 2.04
C VAL A 618 -40.30 -14.61 2.58
N PHE A 619 -40.59 -15.57 1.71
CA PHE A 619 -40.49 -16.99 1.95
C PHE A 619 -39.26 -17.54 1.23
N TYR A 620 -38.46 -18.33 1.93
CA TYR A 620 -37.37 -19.10 1.36
C TYR A 620 -37.73 -20.58 1.44
N HIS A 621 -37.93 -21.20 0.27
CA HIS A 621 -38.20 -22.62 0.15
C HIS A 621 -36.90 -23.35 -0.14
N LEU A 622 -36.43 -24.17 0.79
CA LEU A 622 -35.21 -24.96 0.66
C LEU A 622 -35.57 -26.43 0.55
N LEU A 623 -35.55 -26.96 -0.67
CA LEU A 623 -35.74 -28.39 -0.94
C LEU A 623 -34.38 -29.07 -0.90
N LEU A 624 -34.26 -30.11 -0.08
CA LEU A 624 -33.04 -30.90 0.13
C LEU A 624 -33.30 -32.35 -0.28
N ASN A 625 -32.62 -32.84 -1.33
CA ASN A 625 -32.70 -34.25 -1.72
C ASN A 625 -31.83 -35.11 -0.79
N MET A 626 -32.50 -35.67 0.21
CA MET A 626 -31.88 -36.49 1.24
C MET A 626 -31.73 -37.95 0.81
N ARG A 627 -32.19 -38.34 -0.39
CA ARG A 627 -32.07 -39.71 -0.91
C ARG A 627 -30.62 -40.15 -1.12
#